data_AF-A0A1F9I8K8-F1
#
_entry.id   AF-A0A1F9I8K8-F1
#
_cell.length_a   1.000
_cell.length_b   1.000
_cell.length_c   1.000
_cell.angle_alpha   90.00
_cell.angle_beta   90.00
_cell.angle_gamma   90.00
#
_symmetry.space_group_name_H-M   'P 1'
#
loop_
_entity.id
_entity.type
_entity.pdbx_description
1 polymer ?
#
loop_
_entity_poly.entity_id
_entity_poly.type
_entity_poly.pdbx_seq_one_letter_code
_entity_poly.pdbx_strand_id
1 'polypeptide(L)'
;IALSVSAVPVMARIVLDLRIDKSNAAAIALSAAMVTDLCGWMMLAAITSLSTADAGLASLVRTLSWPAVYVGVCLLVSRLILRRLAGLSARSGSATLMLTGVIGFVFISAWATSSLGLHSAFGALIPGILLRDLPKFKEQWNVDIDGFVRVVLMPVFFSYAGLHASFTAVDGYASWLYFCGFFCCGFIGKFGGSYLGARIGGLARPDAAIVGSLMNTRGLIELVILSIGLELNILPQGVYTILVMLALVTTAMTVPLVRFFNRNTRAVLV
;
A
#
# COMPACT_ATOMS: atom_id res chain seq x y z
N ILE A 1 9.22 -4.24 -12.00
CA ILE A 1 8.51 -3.18 -11.23
C ILE A 1 7.02 -3.53 -11.08
N ALA A 2 6.27 -3.71 -12.17
CA ALA A 2 4.83 -4.02 -12.12
C ALA A 2 4.45 -5.20 -11.19
N LEU A 3 5.21 -6.31 -11.21
CA LEU A 3 4.96 -7.46 -10.33
C LEU A 3 5.39 -7.27 -8.87
N SER A 4 6.09 -6.18 -8.56
CA SER A 4 6.68 -5.92 -7.25
C SER A 4 5.86 -4.96 -6.40
N VAL A 5 4.86 -4.28 -6.97
CA VAL A 5 4.02 -3.33 -6.24
C VAL A 5 2.91 -4.08 -5.53
N SER A 6 2.65 -3.73 -4.27
CA SER A 6 1.54 -4.27 -3.50
C SER A 6 0.52 -3.16 -3.22
N ALA A 7 -0.74 -3.52 -2.96
CA ALA A 7 -1.77 -2.52 -2.66
C ALA A 7 -2.00 -2.39 -1.16
N VAL A 8 -1.21 -1.53 -0.51
CA VAL A 8 -1.33 -1.25 0.93
C VAL A 8 -2.75 -0.89 1.36
N PRO A 9 -3.52 -0.02 0.64
CA PRO A 9 -4.87 0.34 1.07
C PRO A 9 -5.85 -0.85 1.05
N VAL A 10 -5.76 -1.68 0.00
CA VAL A 10 -6.61 -2.87 -0.16
C VAL A 10 -6.25 -3.89 0.92
N MET A 11 -4.96 -4.08 1.18
CA MET A 11 -4.47 -4.97 2.23
C MET A 11 -4.91 -4.52 3.62
N ALA A 12 -4.79 -3.24 3.93
CA ALA A 12 -5.25 -2.68 5.20
C ALA A 12 -6.76 -2.94 5.39
N ARG A 13 -7.54 -2.82 4.32
CA ARG A 13 -8.96 -3.17 4.37
C ARG A 13 -9.19 -4.65 4.62
N ILE A 14 -8.51 -5.54 3.90
CA ILE A 14 -8.61 -6.99 4.13
C ILE A 14 -8.29 -7.34 5.59
N VAL A 15 -7.25 -6.72 6.15
CA VAL A 15 -6.85 -6.88 7.57
C VAL A 15 -7.97 -6.45 8.53
N LEU A 16 -8.62 -5.31 8.27
CA LEU A 16 -9.74 -4.81 9.07
C LEU A 16 -10.99 -5.69 8.94
N ASP A 17 -11.35 -6.09 7.72
CA ASP A 17 -12.52 -6.93 7.44
C ASP A 17 -12.37 -8.34 8.05
N LEU A 18 -11.14 -8.86 8.08
CA LEU A 18 -10.83 -10.14 8.72
C LEU A 18 -10.60 -10.02 10.23
N ARG A 19 -10.63 -8.81 10.80
CA ARG A 19 -10.38 -8.51 12.22
C ARG A 19 -9.04 -9.07 12.72
N ILE A 20 -8.01 -8.97 11.88
CA ILE A 20 -6.62 -9.38 12.21
C ILE A 20 -5.69 -8.17 12.38
N ASP A 21 -6.23 -6.97 12.54
CA ASP A 21 -5.51 -5.70 12.71
C ASP A 21 -4.59 -5.64 13.94
N LYS A 22 -4.84 -6.53 14.92
CA LYS A 22 -4.00 -6.68 16.12
C LYS A 22 -2.89 -7.74 15.97
N SER A 23 -2.84 -8.45 14.84
CA SER A 23 -1.82 -9.47 14.59
C SER A 23 -0.47 -8.83 14.23
N ASN A 24 0.60 -9.35 14.82
CA ASN A 24 1.98 -9.00 14.42
C ASN A 24 2.22 -9.30 12.93
N ALA A 25 1.64 -10.38 12.39
CA ALA A 25 1.77 -10.74 10.98
C ALA A 25 1.15 -9.67 10.06
N ALA A 26 -0.01 -9.13 10.43
CA ALA A 26 -0.68 -8.08 9.66
C ALA A 26 0.12 -6.76 9.71
N ALA A 27 0.66 -6.39 10.87
CA ALA A 27 1.50 -5.20 11.01
C ALA A 27 2.80 -5.33 10.19
N ILE A 28 3.46 -6.50 10.26
CA ILE A 28 4.67 -6.78 9.49
C ILE A 28 4.38 -6.74 8.00
N ALA A 29 3.30 -7.37 7.53
CA ALA A 29 2.90 -7.30 6.14
C ALA A 29 2.71 -5.83 5.69
N LEU A 30 1.87 -5.06 6.38
CA LEU A 30 1.64 -3.65 6.01
C LEU A 30 2.94 -2.84 5.96
N SER A 31 3.85 -3.03 6.93
CA SER A 31 5.14 -2.34 6.93
C SER A 31 6.07 -2.80 5.79
N ALA A 32 6.12 -4.10 5.50
CA ALA A 32 6.93 -4.66 4.43
C ALA A 32 6.42 -4.22 3.06
N ALA A 33 5.09 -4.12 2.87
CA ALA A 33 4.50 -3.56 1.66
C ALA A 33 5.01 -2.14 1.40
N MET A 34 4.99 -1.29 2.43
CA MET A 34 5.45 0.09 2.33
C MET A 34 6.91 0.20 1.95
N VAL A 35 7.78 -0.61 2.59
CA VAL A 35 9.21 -0.63 2.28
C VAL A 35 9.43 -1.11 0.84
N THR A 36 8.72 -2.16 0.43
CA THR A 36 8.83 -2.69 -0.93
C THR A 36 8.40 -1.68 -1.98
N ASP A 37 7.28 -0.97 -1.74
CA ASP A 37 6.80 0.05 -2.66
C ASP A 37 7.76 1.26 -2.68
N LEU A 38 8.29 1.68 -1.53
CA LEU A 38 9.33 2.72 -1.45
C LEU A 38 10.58 2.34 -2.25
N CYS A 39 11.06 1.10 -2.12
CA CYS A 39 12.15 0.58 -2.95
C CYS A 39 11.79 0.58 -4.44
N GLY A 40 10.56 0.20 -4.80
CA GLY A 40 10.07 0.25 -6.17
C GLY A 40 10.10 1.65 -6.76
N TRP A 41 9.69 2.65 -5.98
CA TRP A 41 9.76 4.06 -6.38
C TRP A 41 11.19 4.58 -6.45
N MET A 42 12.06 4.21 -5.50
CA MET A 42 13.50 4.57 -5.57
C MET A 42 14.16 3.95 -6.82
N MET A 43 13.84 2.70 -7.16
CA MET A 43 14.32 2.06 -8.38
C MET A 43 13.78 2.76 -9.63
N LEU A 44 12.49 3.10 -9.68
CA LEU A 44 11.91 3.82 -10.79
C LEU A 44 12.58 5.19 -10.97
N ALA A 45 12.76 5.92 -9.88
CA ALA A 45 13.40 7.23 -9.88
C ALA A 45 14.89 7.15 -10.27
N ALA A 46 15.59 6.07 -9.90
CA ALA A 46 16.94 5.80 -10.36
C ALA A 46 16.99 5.50 -11.87
N ILE A 47 16.07 4.68 -12.38
CA ILE A 47 15.98 4.36 -13.81
C ILE A 47 15.66 5.61 -14.62
N THR A 48 14.71 6.44 -14.18
CA THR A 48 14.37 7.69 -14.86
C THR A 48 15.55 8.67 -14.85
N SER A 49 16.24 8.81 -13.70
CA SER A 49 17.44 9.65 -13.57
C SER A 49 18.62 9.18 -14.43
N LEU A 50 18.71 7.88 -14.71
CA LEU A 50 19.74 7.32 -15.60
C LEU A 50 19.34 7.39 -17.08
N SER A 51 18.05 7.54 -17.37
CA SER A 51 17.52 7.64 -18.74
C SER A 51 17.52 9.06 -19.31
N THR A 52 17.72 10.08 -18.48
CA THR A 52 17.83 11.48 -18.92
C THR A 52 19.26 11.82 -19.30
N ALA A 53 19.44 12.84 -20.16
CA ALA A 53 20.75 13.28 -20.65
C ALA A 53 21.71 13.76 -19.53
N ASP A 54 21.17 14.05 -18.33
CA ASP A 54 21.88 14.48 -17.11
C ASP A 54 22.14 13.30 -16.13
N ALA A 55 22.45 12.11 -16.67
CA ALA A 55 22.75 10.92 -15.88
C ALA A 55 24.06 11.10 -15.09
N GLY A 56 23.97 11.16 -13.75
CA GLY A 56 25.12 11.32 -12.88
C GLY A 56 24.84 10.98 -11.41
N LEU A 57 25.91 10.78 -10.63
CA LEU A 57 25.81 10.51 -9.18
C LEU A 57 25.06 11.63 -8.43
N ALA A 58 25.19 12.88 -8.88
CA ALA A 58 24.51 14.02 -8.27
C ALA A 58 22.98 13.99 -8.47
N SER A 59 22.48 13.56 -9.64
CA SER A 59 21.04 13.44 -9.91
C SER A 59 20.43 12.26 -9.15
N LEU A 60 21.17 11.15 -9.01
CA LEU A 60 20.77 10.02 -8.16
C LEU A 60 20.71 10.39 -6.67
N VAL A 61 21.76 11.03 -6.13
CA VAL A 61 21.79 11.44 -4.71
C VAL A 61 20.67 12.43 -4.42
N ARG A 62 20.44 13.41 -5.30
CA ARG A 62 19.33 14.36 -5.15
C ARG A 62 17.99 13.63 -5.11
N THR A 63 17.76 12.71 -6.04
CA THR A 63 16.50 11.95 -6.15
C THR A 63 16.26 11.03 -4.94
N LEU A 64 17.28 10.36 -4.42
CA LEU A 64 17.16 9.51 -3.22
C LEU A 64 17.09 10.31 -1.91
N SER A 65 17.56 11.56 -1.88
CA SER A 65 17.55 12.38 -0.65
C SER A 65 16.17 12.93 -0.28
N TRP A 66 15.34 13.25 -1.26
CA TRP A 66 14.02 13.86 -1.05
C TRP A 66 13.05 13.02 -0.21
N PRO A 67 12.92 11.69 -0.42
CA PRO A 67 12.07 10.85 0.44
C PRO A 67 12.52 10.85 1.90
N ALA A 68 13.83 10.82 2.17
CA ALA A 68 14.37 10.84 3.53
C ALA A 68 14.08 12.18 4.22
N VAL A 69 14.27 13.29 3.50
CA VAL A 69 13.93 14.64 3.99
C VAL A 69 12.43 14.75 4.27
N TYR A 70 11.59 14.24 3.38
CA TYR A 70 10.14 14.23 3.55
C TYR A 70 9.69 13.47 4.82
N VAL A 71 10.26 12.29 5.07
CA VAL A 71 9.99 11.52 6.31
C VAL A 71 10.43 12.32 7.54
N GLY A 72 11.61 12.94 7.49
CA GLY A 72 12.12 13.81 8.56
C GLY A 72 11.19 14.99 8.86
N VAL A 73 10.68 15.66 7.82
CA VAL A 73 9.71 16.76 7.95
C VAL A 73 8.40 16.26 8.56
N CYS A 74 7.88 15.11 8.13
CA CYS A 74 6.65 14.53 8.70
C CYS A 74 6.82 14.23 10.20
N LEU A 75 7.97 13.69 10.61
CA LEU A 75 8.31 13.44 12.01
C LEU A 75 8.39 14.72 12.84
N LEU A 76 8.98 15.78 12.29
CA LEU A 76 9.07 17.09 12.95
C LEU A 76 7.67 17.72 13.11
N VAL A 77 6.87 17.73 12.05
CA VAL A 77 5.50 18.28 12.08
C VAL A 77 4.63 17.51 13.07
N SER A 78 4.68 16.17 13.09
CA SER A 78 3.91 15.37 14.03
C SER A 78 4.31 15.62 15.48
N ARG A 79 5.62 15.69 15.77
CA ARG A 79 6.12 15.94 17.13
C ARG A 79 5.90 17.37 17.61
N LEU A 80 6.10 18.37 16.77
CA LEU A 80 6.11 19.78 17.18
C LEU A 80 4.74 20.43 17.07
N ILE A 81 4.02 20.19 15.98
CA ILE A 81 2.77 20.89 15.68
C ILE A 81 1.59 20.06 16.22
N LEU A 82 1.48 18.80 15.81
CA LEU A 82 0.30 17.99 16.10
C LEU A 82 0.19 17.61 17.59
N ARG A 83 1.30 17.34 18.28
CA ARG A 83 1.27 17.14 19.75
C ARG A 83 0.86 18.39 20.52
N ARG A 84 1.27 19.58 20.06
CA ARG A 84 0.85 20.85 20.66
C ARG A 84 -0.63 21.10 20.42
N LEU A 85 -1.12 20.86 19.19
CA LEU A 85 -2.54 20.95 18.86
C LEU A 85 -3.38 19.96 19.67
N ALA A 86 -2.90 18.73 19.89
CA ALA A 86 -3.56 17.75 20.76
C ALA A 86 -3.65 18.26 22.22
N GLY A 87 -2.57 18.86 22.75
CA GLY A 87 -2.59 19.47 24.08
C GLY A 87 -3.53 20.68 24.19
N LEU A 88 -3.63 21.51 23.15
CA LEU A 88 -4.56 22.65 23.10
C LEU A 88 -6.01 22.20 22.97
N SER A 89 -6.28 21.21 22.12
CA SER A 89 -7.61 20.60 21.94
C SER A 89 -8.10 19.96 23.25
N ALA A 90 -7.22 19.26 23.97
CA ALA A 90 -7.54 18.70 25.28
C ALA A 90 -7.89 19.78 26.33
N ARG A 91 -7.30 20.99 26.23
CA ARG A 91 -7.58 22.12 27.11
C ARG A 91 -8.85 22.89 26.75
N SER A 92 -9.12 23.03 25.45
CA SER A 92 -10.30 23.75 24.95
C SER A 92 -11.55 22.88 24.89
N GLY A 93 -11.42 21.56 25.02
CA GLY A 93 -12.51 20.60 24.82
C GLY A 93 -12.98 20.49 23.36
N SER A 94 -12.32 21.18 22.42
CA SER A 94 -12.71 21.21 21.01
C SER A 94 -11.93 20.17 20.20
N ALA A 95 -12.56 19.05 19.92
CA ALA A 95 -12.02 18.00 19.05
C ALA A 95 -11.82 18.48 17.59
N THR A 96 -12.63 19.44 17.14
CA THR A 96 -12.61 19.99 15.79
C THR A 96 -11.24 20.56 15.41
N LEU A 97 -10.56 21.25 16.33
CA LEU A 97 -9.24 21.83 16.07
C LEU A 97 -8.19 20.76 15.75
N MET A 98 -8.20 19.66 16.50
CA MET A 98 -7.29 18.54 16.29
C MET A 98 -7.60 17.86 14.95
N LEU A 99 -8.88 17.62 14.67
CA LEU A 99 -9.33 16.93 13.46
C LEU A 99 -8.99 17.72 12.19
N THR A 100 -9.24 19.03 12.19
CA THR A 100 -8.86 19.93 11.09
C THR A 100 -7.34 19.94 10.87
N GLY A 101 -6.56 20.01 11.95
CA GLY A 101 -5.09 19.97 11.85
C GLY A 101 -4.57 18.66 11.27
N VAL A 102 -5.18 17.53 11.65
CA VAL A 102 -4.84 16.20 11.14
C VAL A 102 -5.19 16.07 9.66
N ILE A 103 -6.41 16.43 9.28
CA ILE A 103 -6.87 16.34 7.89
C ILE A 103 -6.02 17.24 7.00
N GLY A 104 -5.74 18.48 7.43
CA GLY A 104 -4.84 19.39 6.73
C GLY A 104 -3.44 18.81 6.55
N PHE A 105 -2.87 18.20 7.60
CA PHE A 105 -1.57 17.56 7.52
C PHE A 105 -1.55 16.39 6.52
N VAL A 106 -2.58 15.55 6.52
CA VAL A 106 -2.73 14.44 5.56
C VAL A 106 -2.80 14.95 4.12
N PHE A 107 -3.60 15.98 3.83
CA PHE A 107 -3.71 16.54 2.48
C PHE A 107 -2.44 17.23 2.00
N ILE A 108 -1.81 18.04 2.85
CA ILE A 108 -0.54 18.71 2.51
C ILE A 108 0.55 17.66 2.26
N SER A 109 0.58 16.61 3.07
CA SER A 109 1.54 15.51 2.92
C SER A 109 1.29 14.68 1.65
N ALA A 110 0.02 14.40 1.31
CA ALA A 110 -0.37 13.76 0.05
C ALA A 110 0.06 14.60 -1.17
N TRP A 111 -0.16 15.90 -1.12
CA TRP A 111 0.28 16.84 -2.16
C TRP A 111 1.81 16.89 -2.27
N ALA A 112 2.53 17.04 -1.15
CA ALA A 112 4.00 17.08 -1.14
C ALA A 112 4.60 15.82 -1.75
N THR A 113 4.05 14.65 -1.40
CA THR A 113 4.48 13.36 -1.94
C THR A 113 4.26 13.29 -3.46
N SER A 114 3.09 13.75 -3.94
CA SER A 114 2.79 13.82 -5.37
C SER A 114 3.75 14.76 -6.11
N SER A 115 4.08 15.91 -5.54
CA SER A 115 5.02 16.88 -6.11
C SER A 115 6.46 16.36 -6.17
N LEU A 116 6.81 15.40 -5.30
CA LEU A 116 8.08 14.69 -5.32
C LEU A 116 8.12 13.53 -6.33
N GLY A 117 7.04 13.32 -7.09
CA GLY A 117 6.92 12.21 -8.05
C GLY A 117 6.64 10.85 -7.40
N LEU A 118 6.26 10.84 -6.12
CA LEU A 118 5.80 9.65 -5.39
C LEU A 118 4.27 9.59 -5.39
N HIS A 119 3.70 8.42 -5.13
CA HIS A 119 2.25 8.29 -5.09
C HIS A 119 1.64 8.98 -3.86
N SER A 120 0.56 9.74 -4.04
CA SER A 120 -0.08 10.53 -2.97
C SER A 120 -0.52 9.71 -1.75
N ALA A 121 -0.78 8.41 -1.90
CA ALA A 121 -1.11 7.53 -0.79
C ALA A 121 -0.01 7.41 0.28
N PHE A 122 1.29 7.51 -0.07
CA PHE A 122 2.35 7.56 0.95
C PHE A 122 2.20 8.81 1.82
N GLY A 123 1.81 9.91 1.18
CA GLY A 123 1.53 11.16 1.85
C GLY A 123 0.32 11.12 2.78
N ALA A 124 -0.57 10.14 2.65
CA ALA A 124 -1.61 9.89 3.66
C ALA A 124 -1.16 8.89 4.74
N LEU A 125 -0.41 7.87 4.35
CA LEU A 125 -0.04 6.74 5.20
C LEU A 125 1.01 7.09 6.25
N ILE A 126 2.07 7.80 5.89
CA ILE A 126 3.12 8.21 6.85
C ILE A 126 2.51 9.07 7.95
N PRO A 127 1.75 10.14 7.66
CA PRO A 127 0.95 10.82 8.66
C PRO A 127 0.08 9.88 9.47
N GLY A 128 -0.70 8.99 8.84
CA GLY A 128 -1.58 8.04 9.54
C GLY A 128 -0.86 7.21 10.61
N ILE A 129 0.36 6.74 10.32
CA ILE A 129 1.19 6.00 11.28
C ILE A 129 1.64 6.91 12.42
N LEU A 130 2.14 8.11 12.11
CA LEU A 130 2.63 9.06 13.10
C LEU A 130 1.53 9.61 14.02
N LEU A 131 0.31 9.69 13.51
CA LEU A 131 -0.87 10.17 14.22
C LEU A 131 -1.41 9.14 15.22
N ARG A 132 -1.09 7.85 15.06
CA ARG A 132 -1.52 6.78 15.97
C ARG A 132 -1.07 7.03 17.41
N ASP A 133 0.08 7.68 17.59
CA ASP A 133 0.66 7.95 18.90
C ASP A 133 0.06 9.19 19.59
N LEU A 134 -0.88 9.89 18.94
CA LEU A 134 -1.53 11.04 19.54
C LEU A 134 -2.61 10.61 20.54
N PRO A 135 -2.63 11.21 21.75
CA PRO A 135 -3.60 10.86 22.78
C PRO A 135 -5.03 11.17 22.30
N LYS A 136 -5.96 10.24 22.56
CA LYS A 136 -7.40 10.30 22.19
C LYS A 136 -7.70 10.43 20.68
N PHE A 137 -6.69 10.46 19.81
CA PHE A 137 -6.89 10.62 18.36
C PHE A 137 -7.74 9.50 17.77
N LYS A 138 -7.41 8.25 18.13
CA LYS A 138 -8.12 7.07 17.62
C LYS A 138 -9.61 7.08 17.98
N GLU A 139 -9.94 7.46 19.21
CA GLU A 139 -11.32 7.55 19.69
C GLU A 139 -12.08 8.61 18.89
N GLN A 140 -11.50 9.80 18.75
CA GLN A 140 -12.11 10.89 18.01
C GLN A 140 -12.31 10.56 16.52
N TRP A 141 -11.28 9.97 15.88
CA TRP A 141 -11.36 9.54 14.49
C TRP A 141 -12.48 8.53 14.24
N ASN A 142 -12.64 7.58 15.17
CA ASN A 142 -13.67 6.55 15.09
C ASN A 142 -15.09 7.13 15.16
N VAL A 143 -15.28 8.20 15.94
CA VAL A 143 -16.58 8.86 16.08
C VAL A 143 -16.88 9.75 14.87
N ASP A 144 -15.90 10.57 14.45
CA ASP A 144 -16.18 11.66 13.52
C ASP A 144 -15.97 11.29 12.04
N ILE A 145 -15.00 10.43 11.71
CA ILE A 145 -14.54 10.23 10.32
C ILE A 145 -14.74 8.79 9.85
N ASP A 146 -14.53 7.83 10.72
CA ASP A 146 -14.44 6.41 10.37
C ASP A 146 -15.74 5.85 9.76
N GLY A 147 -16.90 6.34 10.22
CA GLY A 147 -18.19 6.04 9.60
C GLY A 147 -18.28 6.52 8.14
N PHE A 148 -17.93 7.78 7.89
CA PHE A 148 -17.93 8.38 6.55
C PHE A 148 -16.96 7.68 5.60
N VAL A 149 -15.74 7.38 6.08
CA VAL A 149 -14.73 6.64 5.29
C VAL A 149 -15.31 5.29 4.84
N ARG A 150 -15.88 4.52 5.76
CA ARG A 150 -16.39 3.17 5.45
C ARG A 150 -17.62 3.16 4.56
N VAL A 151 -18.54 4.10 4.76
CA VAL A 151 -19.84 4.11 4.06
C VAL A 151 -19.74 4.80 2.70
N VAL A 152 -18.87 5.80 2.55
CA VAL A 152 -18.80 6.64 1.34
C VAL A 152 -17.48 6.44 0.60
N LEU A 153 -16.35 6.77 1.24
CA LEU A 153 -15.06 6.82 0.52
C LEU A 153 -14.59 5.44 0.06
N MET A 154 -14.77 4.41 0.90
CA MET A 154 -14.32 3.06 0.55
C MET A 154 -15.12 2.46 -0.61
N PRO A 155 -16.47 2.44 -0.60
CA PRO A 155 -17.23 1.94 -1.75
C PRO A 155 -16.94 2.70 -3.04
N VAL A 156 -16.80 4.03 -2.98
CA VAL A 156 -16.47 4.85 -4.17
C VAL A 156 -15.09 4.47 -4.71
N PHE A 157 -14.07 4.35 -3.85
CA PHE A 157 -12.73 3.93 -4.24
C PHE A 157 -12.74 2.55 -4.94
N PHE A 158 -13.43 1.57 -4.35
CA PHE A 158 -13.50 0.22 -4.93
C PHE A 158 -14.36 0.15 -6.20
N SER A 159 -15.43 0.93 -6.29
CA SER A 159 -16.27 1.01 -7.48
C SER A 159 -15.49 1.59 -8.66
N TYR A 160 -14.74 2.68 -8.43
CA TYR A 160 -13.86 3.25 -9.44
C TYR A 160 -12.79 2.25 -9.89
N ALA A 161 -12.15 1.55 -8.96
CA ALA A 161 -11.17 0.51 -9.29
C ALA A 161 -11.78 -0.63 -10.14
N GLY A 162 -13.01 -1.04 -9.84
CA GLY A 162 -13.71 -2.10 -10.56
C GLY A 162 -14.18 -1.70 -11.96
N LEU A 163 -14.61 -0.46 -12.17
CA LEU A 163 -15.07 0.04 -13.47
C LEU A 163 -13.97 0.09 -14.54
N HIS A 164 -12.71 0.30 -14.13
CA HIS A 164 -11.57 0.30 -15.03
C HIS A 164 -11.03 -1.11 -15.36
N ALA A 165 -11.61 -2.18 -14.80
CA ALA A 165 -11.27 -3.54 -15.15
C ALA A 165 -12.09 -4.02 -16.37
N SER A 166 -11.45 -4.18 -17.53
CA SER A 166 -12.07 -4.81 -18.71
C SER A 166 -11.57 -6.25 -18.89
N PHE A 167 -12.50 -7.18 -19.12
CA PHE A 167 -12.24 -8.62 -19.23
C PHE A 167 -12.30 -9.15 -20.67
N THR A 168 -12.44 -8.27 -21.65
CA THR A 168 -12.81 -8.61 -23.03
C THR A 168 -11.63 -8.86 -23.98
N ALA A 169 -10.39 -9.01 -23.50
CA ALA A 169 -9.21 -9.11 -24.37
C ALA A 169 -8.31 -10.35 -24.15
N VAL A 170 -8.78 -11.38 -23.44
CA VAL A 170 -8.05 -12.65 -23.27
C VAL A 170 -8.64 -13.72 -24.18
N ASP A 171 -8.46 -13.57 -25.48
CA ASP A 171 -8.81 -14.59 -26.47
C ASP A 171 -7.56 -15.38 -26.88
N GLY A 172 -7.63 -16.71 -26.79
CA GLY A 172 -6.61 -17.63 -27.31
C GLY A 172 -5.72 -18.34 -26.27
N TYR A 173 -5.27 -19.54 -26.64
CA TYR A 173 -4.44 -20.44 -25.80
C TYR A 173 -3.10 -19.80 -25.37
N ALA A 174 -2.48 -19.00 -26.24
CA ALA A 174 -1.22 -18.32 -25.94
C ALA A 174 -1.37 -17.30 -24.79
N SER A 175 -2.46 -16.54 -24.76
CA SER A 175 -2.75 -15.54 -23.72
C SER A 175 -2.91 -16.19 -22.34
N TRP A 176 -3.54 -17.36 -22.28
CA TRP A 176 -3.64 -18.17 -21.06
C TRP A 176 -2.29 -18.72 -20.60
N LEU A 177 -1.42 -19.10 -21.53
CA LEU A 177 -0.07 -19.58 -21.19
C LEU A 177 0.78 -18.46 -20.58
N TYR A 178 0.73 -17.26 -21.17
CA TYR A 178 1.37 -16.07 -20.60
C TYR A 178 0.78 -15.70 -19.24
N PHE A 179 -0.55 -15.75 -19.10
CA PHE A 179 -1.22 -15.54 -17.82
C PHE A 179 -0.70 -16.52 -16.74
N CYS A 180 -0.68 -17.83 -17.02
CA CYS A 180 -0.16 -18.82 -16.10
C CYS A 180 1.31 -18.58 -15.75
N GLY A 181 2.14 -18.22 -16.74
CA GLY A 181 3.55 -17.86 -16.50
C GLY A 181 3.71 -16.67 -15.57
N PHE A 182 3.04 -15.55 -15.87
CA PHE A 182 3.08 -14.36 -15.02
C PHE A 182 2.45 -14.61 -13.64
N PHE A 183 1.39 -15.40 -13.58
CA PHE A 183 0.70 -15.75 -12.35
C PHE A 183 1.62 -16.56 -11.44
N CYS A 184 2.22 -17.63 -11.95
CA CYS A 184 3.16 -18.46 -11.18
C CYS A 184 4.36 -17.63 -10.72
N CYS A 185 5.01 -16.88 -11.62
CA CYS A 185 6.15 -16.04 -11.26
C CYS A 185 5.79 -14.96 -10.23
N GLY A 186 4.67 -14.25 -10.46
CA GLY A 186 4.20 -13.18 -9.59
C GLY A 186 3.78 -13.70 -8.22
N PHE A 187 2.95 -14.73 -8.18
CA PHE A 187 2.45 -15.34 -6.96
C PHE A 187 3.56 -15.99 -6.16
N ILE A 188 4.36 -16.88 -6.77
CA ILE A 188 5.46 -17.58 -6.07
C ILE A 188 6.53 -16.58 -5.64
N GLY A 189 6.91 -15.62 -6.49
CA GLY A 189 7.90 -14.61 -6.16
C GLY A 189 7.48 -13.76 -4.95
N LYS A 190 6.26 -13.22 -4.97
CA LYS A 190 5.75 -12.39 -3.86
C LYS A 190 5.43 -13.20 -2.62
N PHE A 191 4.67 -14.28 -2.77
CA PHE A 191 4.30 -15.15 -1.65
C PHE A 191 5.54 -15.76 -1.01
N GLY A 192 6.37 -16.41 -1.81
CA GLY A 192 7.57 -17.12 -1.36
C GLY A 192 8.60 -16.17 -0.78
N GLY A 193 8.89 -15.06 -1.45
CA GLY A 193 9.86 -14.07 -0.97
C GLY A 193 9.46 -13.47 0.38
N SER A 194 8.20 -13.07 0.55
CA SER A 194 7.73 -12.51 1.81
C SER A 194 7.49 -13.55 2.90
N TYR A 195 7.08 -14.77 2.54
CA TYR A 195 7.02 -15.90 3.47
C TYR A 195 8.41 -16.21 4.03
N LEU A 196 9.41 -16.37 3.16
CA LEU A 196 10.79 -16.64 3.57
C LEU A 196 11.36 -15.49 4.40
N GLY A 197 11.15 -14.24 3.98
CA GLY A 197 11.54 -13.07 4.76
C GLY A 197 10.94 -13.06 6.17
N ALA A 198 9.64 -13.36 6.29
CA ALA A 198 8.96 -13.48 7.57
C ALA A 198 9.52 -14.64 8.42
N ARG A 199 9.83 -15.79 7.81
CA ARG A 199 10.42 -16.95 8.48
C ARG A 199 11.81 -16.64 9.03
N ILE A 200 12.65 -15.98 8.22
CA ILE A 200 14.00 -15.55 8.63
C ILE A 200 13.89 -14.51 9.75
N GLY A 201 12.89 -13.62 9.68
CA GLY A 201 12.55 -12.67 10.76
C GLY A 201 11.94 -13.30 12.02
N GLY A 202 11.85 -14.64 12.11
CA GLY A 202 11.45 -15.35 13.32
C GLY A 202 9.96 -15.68 13.43
N LEU A 203 9.14 -15.43 12.40
CA LEU A 203 7.70 -15.74 12.46
C LEU A 203 7.44 -17.24 12.36
N ALA A 204 6.43 -17.70 13.12
CA ALA A 204 5.90 -19.05 12.98
C ALA A 204 5.36 -19.28 11.55
N ARG A 205 5.35 -20.54 11.10
CA ARG A 205 4.90 -20.90 9.73
C ARG A 205 3.53 -20.33 9.38
N PRO A 206 2.50 -20.42 10.25
CA PRO A 206 1.20 -19.83 9.91
C PRO A 206 1.24 -18.31 9.78
N ASP A 207 1.94 -17.61 10.67
CA ASP A 207 2.05 -16.14 10.61
C ASP A 207 2.83 -15.69 9.38
N ALA A 208 3.91 -16.39 9.03
CA ALA A 208 4.65 -16.15 7.80
C ALA A 208 3.79 -16.39 6.55
N ALA A 209 2.91 -17.40 6.57
CA ALA A 209 1.97 -17.67 5.47
C ALA A 209 0.88 -16.58 5.38
N ILE A 210 0.46 -16.00 6.50
CA ILE A 210 -0.43 -14.82 6.52
C ILE A 210 0.28 -13.62 5.90
N VAL A 211 1.55 -13.37 6.25
CA VAL A 211 2.37 -12.31 5.60
C VAL A 211 2.44 -12.56 4.09
N GLY A 212 2.81 -13.77 3.67
CA GLY A 212 2.87 -14.17 2.27
C GLY A 212 1.58 -13.92 1.51
N SER A 213 0.45 -14.29 2.11
CA SER A 213 -0.88 -14.11 1.53
C SER A 213 -1.23 -12.62 1.39
N LEU A 214 -1.02 -11.84 2.44
CA LEU A 214 -1.29 -10.40 2.45
C LEU A 214 -0.42 -9.66 1.41
N MET A 215 0.85 -10.04 1.23
CA MET A 215 1.77 -9.42 0.26
C MET A 215 1.40 -9.65 -1.20
N ASN A 216 0.55 -10.63 -1.49
CA ASN A 216 -0.02 -10.85 -2.82
C ASN A 216 -1.23 -9.97 -3.12
N THR A 217 -1.67 -9.13 -2.18
CA THR A 217 -2.72 -8.16 -2.45
C THR A 217 -2.24 -7.15 -3.48
N ARG A 218 -2.94 -7.14 -4.61
CA ARG A 218 -2.76 -6.17 -5.70
C ARG A 218 -3.92 -5.19 -5.69
N GLY A 219 -3.81 -4.11 -6.45
CA GLY A 219 -4.83 -3.06 -6.37
C GLY A 219 -4.51 -1.83 -7.17
N LEU A 220 -5.12 -0.71 -6.78
CA LEU A 220 -5.26 0.47 -7.64
C LEU A 220 -3.93 1.05 -8.12
N ILE A 221 -2.90 1.11 -7.26
CA ILE A 221 -1.59 1.67 -7.64
C ILE A 221 -0.94 0.87 -8.77
N GLU A 222 -1.07 -0.46 -8.73
CA GLU A 222 -0.57 -1.30 -9.82
C GLU A 222 -1.33 -1.04 -11.11
N LEU A 223 -2.66 -0.92 -11.06
CA LEU A 223 -3.47 -0.58 -12.22
C LEU A 223 -3.05 0.78 -12.81
N VAL A 224 -2.77 1.79 -11.98
CA VAL A 224 -2.26 3.09 -12.43
C VAL A 224 -0.93 2.94 -13.17
N ILE A 225 0.01 2.16 -12.63
CA ILE A 225 1.31 1.92 -13.29
C ILE A 225 1.11 1.19 -14.62
N LEU A 226 0.21 0.21 -14.67
CA LEU A 226 -0.13 -0.50 -15.90
C LEU A 226 -0.75 0.44 -16.93
N SER A 227 -1.66 1.33 -16.53
CA SER A 227 -2.28 2.32 -17.41
C SER A 227 -1.25 3.31 -17.97
N ILE A 228 -0.35 3.85 -17.13
CA ILE A 228 0.74 4.70 -17.58
C ILE A 228 1.64 3.94 -18.58
N GLY A 229 1.97 2.69 -18.29
CA GLY A 229 2.78 1.86 -19.18
C GLY A 229 2.10 1.60 -20.54
N LEU A 230 0.78 1.47 -20.56
CA LEU A 230 -0.02 1.33 -21.79
C LEU A 230 -0.06 2.66 -22.57
N GLU A 231 -0.34 3.78 -21.91
CA GLU A 231 -0.39 5.12 -22.51
C GLU A 231 0.96 5.52 -23.15
N LEU A 232 2.06 5.15 -22.51
CA LEU A 232 3.42 5.37 -23.02
C LEU A 232 3.82 4.37 -24.12
N ASN A 233 2.92 3.47 -24.55
CA ASN A 233 3.18 2.38 -25.50
C ASN A 233 4.34 1.45 -25.09
N ILE A 234 4.65 1.38 -23.79
CA ILE A 234 5.65 0.46 -23.23
C ILE A 234 5.04 -0.94 -23.09
N LEU A 235 3.75 -1.01 -22.80
CA LEU A 235 3.00 -2.25 -22.61
C LEU A 235 2.02 -2.47 -23.78
N PRO A 236 2.08 -3.62 -24.48
CA PRO A 236 1.04 -4.01 -25.42
C PRO A 236 -0.30 -4.24 -24.69
N GLN A 237 -1.42 -3.91 -25.36
CA GLN A 237 -2.78 -4.07 -24.83
C GLN A 237 -3.07 -5.49 -24.26
N GLY A 238 -2.56 -6.53 -24.92
CA GLY A 238 -2.73 -7.92 -24.46
C GLY A 238 -2.02 -8.19 -23.13
N VAL A 239 -0.80 -7.66 -22.95
CA VAL A 239 -0.03 -7.81 -21.70
C VAL A 239 -0.68 -7.00 -20.58
N TYR A 240 -1.15 -5.78 -20.87
CA TYR A 240 -1.92 -4.98 -19.92
C TYR A 240 -3.11 -5.78 -19.37
N THR A 241 -3.93 -6.35 -20.26
CA THR A 241 -5.12 -7.12 -19.86
C THR A 241 -4.77 -8.32 -18.99
N ILE A 242 -3.72 -9.07 -19.37
CA ILE A 242 -3.24 -10.23 -18.60
C ILE A 242 -2.79 -9.80 -17.19
N LEU A 243 -2.06 -8.68 -17.07
CA LEU A 243 -1.58 -8.18 -15.78
C LEU A 243 -2.73 -7.65 -14.90
N VAL A 244 -3.76 -7.02 -15.49
CA VAL A 244 -4.99 -6.64 -14.78
C VAL A 244 -5.73 -7.87 -14.26
N MET A 245 -5.91 -8.90 -15.10
CA MET A 245 -6.55 -10.16 -14.68
C MET A 245 -5.78 -10.82 -13.54
N LEU A 246 -4.45 -10.82 -13.64
CA LEU A 246 -3.56 -11.35 -12.60
C LEU A 246 -3.71 -10.57 -11.29
N ALA A 247 -3.83 -9.25 -11.34
CA ALA A 247 -4.10 -8.41 -10.17
C ALA A 247 -5.41 -8.77 -9.48
N LEU A 248 -6.46 -9.01 -10.24
CA LEU A 248 -7.77 -9.38 -9.70
C LEU A 248 -7.77 -10.77 -9.07
N VAL A 249 -7.23 -11.77 -9.78
CA VAL A 249 -7.21 -13.17 -9.30
C VAL A 249 -6.39 -13.29 -8.02
N THR A 250 -5.17 -12.75 -8.00
CA THR A 250 -4.31 -12.81 -6.81
C THR A 250 -4.92 -12.09 -5.61
N THR A 251 -5.57 -10.94 -5.83
CA THR A 251 -6.27 -10.20 -4.76
C THR A 251 -7.48 -10.97 -4.24
N ALA A 252 -8.28 -11.58 -5.12
CA ALA A 252 -9.40 -12.42 -4.74
C ALA A 252 -8.95 -13.65 -3.94
N MET A 253 -7.78 -14.21 -4.25
CA MET A 253 -7.18 -15.34 -3.53
C MET A 253 -6.65 -14.96 -2.14
N THR A 254 -6.29 -13.70 -1.89
CA THR A 254 -5.73 -13.27 -0.59
C THR A 254 -6.65 -13.62 0.58
N VAL A 255 -7.95 -13.29 0.51
CA VAL A 255 -8.88 -13.50 1.62
C VAL A 255 -9.07 -14.98 1.98
N PRO A 256 -9.35 -15.89 1.02
CA PRO A 256 -9.38 -17.33 1.27
C PRO A 256 -8.09 -17.87 1.87
N LEU A 257 -6.92 -17.47 1.35
CA LEU A 257 -5.63 -17.93 1.84
C LEU A 257 -5.37 -17.48 3.28
N VAL A 258 -5.63 -16.22 3.61
CA VAL A 258 -5.49 -15.70 4.98
C VAL A 258 -6.43 -16.46 5.93
N ARG A 259 -7.68 -16.71 5.54
CA ARG A 259 -8.62 -17.49 6.36
C ARG A 259 -8.16 -18.92 6.59
N PHE A 260 -7.65 -19.58 5.56
CA PHE A 260 -7.12 -20.94 5.64
C PHE A 260 -5.96 -21.04 6.63
N PHE A 261 -4.96 -20.17 6.50
CA PHE A 261 -3.79 -20.19 7.40
C PHE A 261 -4.13 -19.74 8.82
N ASN A 262 -5.02 -18.77 9.00
CA ASN A 262 -5.45 -18.29 10.32
C ASN A 262 -6.26 -19.36 11.10
N ARG A 263 -7.05 -20.19 10.41
CA ARG A 263 -7.81 -21.28 11.03
C ARG A 263 -6.90 -22.37 11.61
N ASN A 264 -5.81 -22.69 10.92
CA ASN A 264 -4.80 -23.61 11.44
C ASN A 264 -4.07 -23.08 12.67
N THR A 265 -3.87 -21.76 12.79
CA THR A 265 -3.23 -21.17 13.98
C THR A 265 -4.10 -21.30 15.24
N ARG A 266 -5.43 -21.11 15.11
CA ARG A 266 -6.35 -21.26 16.25
C ARG A 266 -6.56 -22.73 16.66
N ALA A 267 -6.47 -23.67 15.71
CA ALA A 267 -6.61 -25.10 16.00
C ALA A 267 -5.40 -25.71 16.73
N VAL A 268 -4.25 -25.04 16.74
CA VAL A 268 -3.02 -25.50 17.42
C VAL A 268 -2.89 -24.93 18.85
N LEU A 269 -3.74 -23.97 19.22
CA LEU A 269 -3.77 -23.31 20.53
C LEU A 269 -4.95 -23.75 21.42
N VAL A 270 -5.70 -24.77 21.00
CA VAL A 270 -6.78 -25.44 21.76
C VAL A 270 -6.39 -26.90 21.93
#